data_AF-A0AA39JCS8-F1
#
_entry.id   AF-A0AA39JCS8-F1
#
_cell.length_a   1.000
_cell.length_b   1.000
_cell.length_c   1.000
_cell.angle_alpha   90.00
_cell.angle_beta   90.00
_cell.angle_gamma   90.00
#
_symmetry.space_group_name_H-M   'P 1'
#
loop_
_entity.id
_entity.type
_entity.pdbx_description
1 polymer ?
#
loop_
_entity_poly.entity_id
_entity_poly.type
_entity_poly.pdbx_seq_one_letter_code
_entity_poly.pdbx_strand_id
1 'polypeptide(L)'
;GTRIEIINTIISWIAQCNCRTMWCNGLAGMGKSSLMGTLHDLLTEDIGGHSRLAAFICYDHIQYSNASKLITSIAYALGMFDD
;
A
#
# COMPACT_ATOMS: atom_id res chain seq x y z
N GLY A 1 2.94 8.96 20.08
CA GLY A 1 3.33 9.22 18.69
C GLY A 1 2.08 9.45 17.88
N THR A 2 2.00 10.57 17.18
CA THR A 2 0.78 11.00 16.49
C THR A 2 0.62 10.21 15.18
N ARG A 3 -0.60 9.99 14.69
CA ARG A 3 -0.87 9.32 13.39
C ARG A 3 -0.02 9.88 12.24
N ILE A 4 0.27 11.18 12.29
CA ILE A 4 1.13 11.91 11.36
C ILE A 4 2.59 11.41 11.40
N GLU A 5 3.15 11.13 12.59
CA GLU A 5 4.53 10.62 12.72
C GLU A 5 4.67 9.22 12.09
N ILE A 6 3.63 8.39 12.23
CA ILE A 6 3.59 7.05 11.62
C ILE A 6 3.54 7.18 10.09
N ILE A 7 2.69 8.06 9.56
CA ILE A 7 2.60 8.33 8.12
C ILE A 7 3.96 8.80 7.58
N ASN A 8 4.58 9.80 8.22
CA ASN A 8 5.88 10.32 7.80
C ASN A 8 6.98 9.24 7.84
N THR A 9 6.94 8.36 8.84
CA THR A 9 7.87 7.23 8.93
C THR A 9 7.70 6.28 7.74
N ILE A 10 6.46 5.96 7.38
CA ILE A 10 6.17 5.06 6.25
C ILE A 10 6.55 5.71 4.91
N ILE A 11 6.22 6.98 4.71
CA ILE A 11 6.60 7.72 3.49
C ILE A 11 8.12 7.80 3.35
N SER A 12 8.83 8.15 4.43
CA SER A 12 10.29 8.17 4.45
C SER A 12 10.88 6.79 4.15
N TRP A 13 10.25 5.71 4.62
CA TRP A 13 10.65 4.36 4.29
C TRP A 13 10.42 4.00 2.81
N ILE A 14 9.26 4.34 2.24
CA ILE A 14 8.96 4.14 0.80
C ILE A 14 9.99 4.87 -0.08
N ALA A 15 10.30 6.12 0.25
CA ALA A 15 11.21 6.97 -0.51
C ALA A 15 12.65 6.42 -0.59
N GLN A 16 13.03 5.48 0.29
CA GLN A 16 14.35 4.86 0.25
C GLN A 16 14.50 3.81 -0.88
N CYS A 17 13.41 3.36 -1.52
CA CYS A 17 13.39 2.50 -2.71
C CYS A 17 14.39 1.32 -2.69
N ASN A 18 14.52 0.65 -1.55
CA ASN A 18 15.59 -0.34 -1.27
C ASN A 18 15.12 -1.79 -1.34
N CYS A 19 13.99 -2.05 -2.02
CA CYS A 19 13.39 -3.38 -2.17
C CYS A 19 13.17 -4.12 -0.84
N ARG A 20 12.97 -3.40 0.28
CA ARG A 20 12.66 -4.00 1.58
C ARG A 20 11.16 -4.18 1.77
N THR A 21 10.78 -5.07 2.68
CA THR A 21 9.39 -5.27 3.12
C THR A 21 9.20 -4.68 4.51
N MET A 22 8.14 -3.89 4.70
CA MET A 22 7.73 -3.39 6.01
C MET A 22 6.57 -4.22 6.56
N TRP A 23 6.64 -4.60 7.83
CA TRP A 23 5.57 -5.31 8.52
C TRP A 23 4.90 -4.39 9.56
N CYS A 24 3.64 -4.02 9.34
CA CYS A 24 2.84 -3.23 10.28
C CYS A 24 1.97 -4.15 11.14
N ASN A 25 2.28 -4.30 12.43
CA ASN A 25 1.52 -5.12 13.38
C ASN A 25 0.74 -4.27 14.40
N GLY A 26 -0.21 -4.90 15.08
CA GLY A 26 -0.96 -4.29 16.18
C GLY A 26 -2.30 -4.96 16.43
N LEU A 27 -2.96 -4.62 17.53
CA LEU A 27 -4.29 -5.12 17.89
C LEU A 27 -5.35 -4.81 16.81
N ALA A 28 -6.32 -5.70 16.63
CA ALA A 28 -7.48 -5.45 15.78
C ALA A 28 -8.20 -4.15 16.23
N GLY A 29 -8.76 -3.40 15.27
CA GLY A 29 -9.46 -2.14 15.58
C GLY A 29 -8.57 -0.90 15.73
N MET A 30 -7.24 -1.01 15.77
CA MET A 30 -6.33 0.16 15.81
C MET A 30 -6.19 0.92 14.48
N GLY A 31 -7.11 0.72 13.53
CA GLY A 31 -7.13 1.51 12.30
C GLY A 31 -5.99 1.27 11.31
N LYS A 32 -5.29 0.11 11.37
CA LYS A 32 -4.22 -0.23 10.42
C LYS A 32 -4.66 -0.14 8.95
N SER A 33 -5.83 -0.69 8.61
CA SER A 33 -6.38 -0.58 7.26
C SER A 33 -6.79 0.86 6.90
N SER A 34 -7.29 1.63 7.87
CA SER A 34 -7.57 3.06 7.69
C SER A 34 -6.30 3.87 7.44
N LEU A 35 -5.19 3.54 8.12
CA LEU A 35 -3.88 4.13 7.89
C LEU A 35 -3.37 3.85 6.47
N MET A 36 -3.51 2.61 5.99
CA MET A 36 -3.14 2.24 4.62
C MET A 36 -4.00 2.95 3.57
N GLY A 37 -5.29 3.18 3.84
CA GLY A 37 -6.15 4.01 2.99
C GLY A 37 -5.68 5.46 2.91
N THR A 38 -5.36 6.09 4.05
CA THR A 38 -4.78 7.45 4.05
C THR A 38 -3.46 7.51 3.28
N LEU A 39 -2.61 6.48 3.41
CA LEU A 39 -1.37 6.38 2.64
C LEU A 39 -1.62 6.25 1.14
N HIS A 40 -2.60 5.45 0.73
CA HIS A 40 -3.00 5.35 -0.67
C HIS A 40 -3.39 6.71 -1.24
N ASP A 41 -4.23 7.46 -0.54
CA ASP A 41 -4.72 8.76 -1.00
C ASP A 41 -3.55 9.75 -1.12
N LEU A 42 -2.69 9.83 -0.10
CA LEU A 42 -1.49 10.67 -0.12
C LEU A 42 -0.53 10.31 -1.26
N LEU A 43 -0.23 9.02 -1.45
CA LEU A 43 0.69 8.59 -2.51
C LEU A 43 0.08 8.82 -3.91
N THR A 44 -1.23 8.65 -4.06
CA THR A 44 -1.92 8.88 -5.33
C THR A 44 -1.97 10.37 -5.67
N GLU A 45 -2.22 11.24 -4.68
CA GLU A 45 -2.26 12.70 -4.86
C GLU A 45 -0.87 13.31 -5.06
N ASP A 46 0.13 12.95 -4.23
CA ASP A 46 1.48 13.55 -4.28
C ASP A 46 2.40 12.92 -5.35
N ILE A 47 2.26 11.62 -5.63
CA ILE A 47 3.18 10.90 -6.54
C ILE A 47 2.53 10.59 -7.89
N GLY A 48 1.20 10.37 -7.92
CA GLY A 48 0.45 10.01 -9.11
C GLY A 48 0.45 11.08 -10.21
N GLY A 49 0.73 12.34 -9.87
CA GLY A 49 0.88 13.42 -10.86
C GLY A 49 2.23 13.46 -11.59
N HIS A 50 3.28 12.80 -11.06
CA HIS A 50 4.65 12.99 -11.54
C HIS A 50 5.46 11.70 -11.77
N SER A 51 5.03 10.54 -11.28
CA SER A 51 5.78 9.28 -11.45
C SER A 51 4.90 8.14 -11.95
N ARG A 52 5.03 7.86 -13.24
CA ARG A 52 4.39 6.77 -14.00
C ARG A 52 4.87 5.35 -13.60
N LEU A 53 5.42 5.16 -12.39
CA LEU A 53 6.20 3.97 -11.99
C LEU A 53 5.75 3.31 -10.67
N ALA A 54 4.73 3.82 -9.98
CA ALA A 54 4.25 3.24 -8.72
C ALA A 54 2.81 2.73 -8.87
N ALA A 55 2.60 1.44 -8.58
CA ALA A 55 1.27 0.84 -8.47
C ALA A 55 0.97 0.55 -7.00
N PHE A 56 -0.21 0.96 -6.52
CA PHE A 56 -0.71 0.59 -5.20
C PHE A 56 -1.74 -0.52 -5.33
N ILE A 57 -1.50 -1.66 -4.66
CA ILE A 57 -2.38 -2.82 -4.70
C ILE A 57 -2.71 -3.22 -3.27
N CYS A 58 -4.00 -3.20 -2.92
CA CYS A 58 -4.50 -3.66 -1.63
C CYS A 58 -5.06 -5.08 -1.76
N TYR A 59 -4.60 -6.01 -0.92
CA TYR A 59 -5.12 -7.37 -0.86
C TYR A 59 -5.67 -7.68 0.53
N ASP A 60 -6.94 -8.08 0.57
CA ASP A 60 -7.60 -8.54 1.79
C ASP A 60 -7.82 -10.07 1.74
N HIS A 61 -7.07 -10.80 2.56
CA HIS A 61 -7.17 -12.27 2.63
C HIS A 61 -8.52 -12.77 3.16
N ILE A 62 -9.31 -11.93 3.85
CA ILE A 62 -10.64 -12.31 4.33
C ILE A 62 -11.62 -12.31 3.14
N GLN A 63 -11.51 -11.33 2.25
CA GLN A 63 -12.31 -11.26 1.02
C GLN A 63 -11.81 -12.23 -0.05
N TYR A 64 -10.51 -12.47 -0.10
CA TYR A 64 -9.84 -13.35 -1.05
C TYR A 64 -9.09 -14.46 -0.30
N SER A 65 -9.85 -15.46 0.15
CA SER A 65 -9.31 -16.56 0.98
C SER A 65 -8.41 -17.52 0.20
N ASN A 66 -8.50 -17.55 -1.13
CA ASN A 66 -7.66 -18.39 -1.96
C ASN A 66 -6.35 -17.68 -2.32
N ALA A 67 -5.29 -17.98 -1.56
CA ALA A 67 -3.94 -17.48 -1.79
C ALA A 67 -3.41 -17.79 -3.21
N SER A 68 -3.90 -18.84 -3.88
CA SER A 68 -3.51 -19.15 -5.26
C SER A 68 -3.89 -18.05 -6.25
N LYS A 69 -4.88 -17.21 -5.91
CA LYS A 69 -5.33 -16.10 -6.75
C LYS A 69 -4.56 -14.81 -6.50
N LEU A 70 -3.78 -14.71 -5.42
CA LEU A 70 -3.05 -13.48 -5.06
C LEU A 70 -2.16 -13.00 -6.21
N ILE A 71 -1.34 -13.90 -6.77
CA ILE A 71 -0.42 -13.56 -7.86
C ILE A 71 -1.20 -13.12 -9.11
N THR A 72 -2.28 -13.82 -9.45
CA THR A 72 -3.15 -13.44 -10.57
C THR A 72 -3.80 -12.07 -10.34
N SER A 73 -4.27 -11.78 -9.13
CA SER A 73 -4.87 -10.49 -8.77
C SER A 73 -3.86 -9.34 -8.85
N ILE A 74 -2.62 -9.56 -8.41
CA ILE A 74 -1.53 -8.58 -8.55
C ILE A 74 -1.22 -8.35 -10.04
N ALA A 75 -1.04 -9.42 -10.82
CA ALA A 75 -0.73 -9.31 -12.25
C ALA A 75 -1.85 -8.59 -13.03
N TYR A 76 -3.11 -8.89 -12.73
CA TYR A 76 -4.26 -8.21 -13.31
C TYR A 76 -4.25 -6.72 -12.97
N ALA A 77 -4.06 -6.36 -11.70
CA ALA A 77 -4.03 -4.97 -11.26
C ALA A 77 -2.90 -4.19 -11.95
N LEU A 78 -1.70 -4.79 -12.07
CA LEU A 78 -0.58 -4.18 -12.79
C LEU A 78 -0.91 -3.92 -14.27
N GLY A 79 -1.55 -4.86 -14.97
CA GLY A 79 -1.94 -4.68 -16.36
C GLY A 79 -2.92 -3.51 -16.56
N MET A 80 -3.80 -3.25 -15.60
CA MET A 80 -4.75 -2.12 -15.67
C MET A 80 -4.10 -0.74 -15.50
N PHE A 81 -2.86 -0.64 -15.01
CA PHE A 81 -2.14 0.64 -14.89
C PHE A 81 -1.41 1.04 -16.18
N ASP A 82 -1.22 0.11 -17.12
CA ASP A 82 -0.50 0.33 -18.39
C ASP A 82 -1.45 0.69 -19.56
N ASP A 83 -2.76 0.57 -19.37
CA ASP A 83 -3.83 0.93 -20.33
C ASP A 83 -4.23 2.42 -20.24
#